data_AF-A0A5J4WAU2-F1
#
_entry.id   AF-A0A5J4WAU2-F1
#
_cell.length_a   1.000
_cell.length_b   1.000
_cell.length_c   1.000
_cell.angle_alpha   90.00
_cell.angle_beta   90.00
_cell.angle_gamma   90.00
#
_symmetry.space_group_name_H-M   'P 1'
#
loop_
_entity.id
_entity.type
_entity.pdbx_description
1 polymer ?
#
loop_
_entity_poly.entity_id
_entity_poly.type
_entity_poly.pdbx_seq_one_letter_code
_entity_poly.pdbx_strand_id
1 'polypeptide(L)'
;MNLSSQSNANTGRVISLLSADTNQMAMMFPMFFQTFALPVQIIIPMVFVIIDWGASALISFAVVLFIFPIQGMLQTNMQKAMRAYLQFNDDRNKITNEVLQGIRVAKYSGLEAVFTDRVEEMRELQLGAVFKCAPIFVNASSMSVFISSRHITQVEFPVKVHPNIGFLLMMTQPFSFLAMPIMSAVMIMVSQARVRDFLILPELKIVEQRPSEDETIADEVRDGQFIWSDPPEIPMSKQDMMKLEAEAKKRKKDNLDQNDKTIIQEMKVSDEYGQQQQQQKQQLIESSPSPSSSPSPSSSPYPTPTPSSSAKPGDLKRPILVDINFKLPKGSLTMVIRTVGSGKSSIGFALIGDMEKQSGEIFMSGTIAYCPQTTWINNNTARGNITFACKYKKKKYNEVVRICALEPDFKTLAAGEMTAFGVKGINLSAVDIRVGRIIYEECFEGQLV
;
A
#
# COMPACT_ATOMS: atom_id res chain seq x y z
N MET A 1 -16.93 2.49 -6.12
CA MET A 1 -16.13 3.06 -5.00
C MET A 1 -16.24 2.22 -3.71
N ASN A 2 -16.28 0.88 -3.78
CA ASN A 2 -16.53 0.03 -2.59
C ASN A 2 -15.24 -0.52 -1.92
N LEU A 3 -14.05 -0.18 -2.45
CA LEU A 3 -12.79 -0.62 -1.84
C LEU A 3 -12.54 0.05 -0.47
N SER A 4 -13.06 1.25 -0.23
CA SER A 4 -12.79 1.99 1.01
C SER A 4 -13.64 1.55 2.21
N SER A 5 -14.88 1.10 1.99
CA SER A 5 -15.78 0.68 3.07
C SER A 5 -15.52 -0.76 3.54
N GLN A 6 -15.12 -1.65 2.63
CA GLN A 6 -14.91 -3.06 2.95
C GLN A 6 -13.44 -3.48 3.11
N SER A 7 -12.47 -2.65 2.70
CA SER A 7 -11.05 -3.08 2.68
C SER A 7 -10.07 -2.02 3.21
N ASN A 8 -10.05 -1.84 4.53
CA ASN A 8 -8.92 -1.17 5.18
C ASN A 8 -7.57 -1.88 4.89
N ALA A 9 -7.57 -3.11 4.35
CA ALA A 9 -6.37 -3.87 3.98
C ALA A 9 -6.00 -3.84 2.47
N ASN A 10 -6.90 -3.54 1.51
CA ASN A 10 -6.59 -3.70 0.07
C ASN A 10 -6.30 -2.39 -0.70
N THR A 11 -6.54 -1.21 -0.15
CA THR A 11 -6.27 0.05 -0.89
C THR A 11 -4.78 0.20 -1.22
N GLY A 12 -3.89 -0.12 -0.27
CA GLY A 12 -2.44 -0.13 -0.53
C GLY A 12 -2.02 -1.17 -1.56
N ARG A 13 -2.71 -2.32 -1.62
CA ARG A 13 -2.45 -3.37 -2.60
C ARG A 13 -2.87 -2.96 -4.01
N VAL A 14 -4.03 -2.32 -4.17
CA VAL A 14 -4.45 -1.77 -5.47
C VAL A 14 -3.49 -0.69 -5.94
N ILE A 15 -3.05 0.20 -5.05
CA ILE A 15 -2.03 1.21 -5.37
C ILE A 15 -0.71 0.52 -5.78
N SER A 16 -0.30 -0.55 -5.10
CA SER A 16 0.87 -1.33 -5.47
C SER A 16 0.72 -2.04 -6.82
N LEU A 17 -0.44 -2.65 -7.12
CA LEU A 17 -0.72 -3.25 -8.43
C LEU A 17 -0.63 -2.18 -9.52
N LEU A 18 -1.26 -1.03 -9.30
CA LEU A 18 -1.32 0.05 -10.26
C LEU A 18 0.05 0.71 -10.48
N SER A 19 0.77 1.05 -9.41
CA SER A 19 2.00 1.85 -9.50
C SER A 19 3.26 1.00 -9.62
N ALA A 20 3.36 -0.10 -8.87
CA ALA A 20 4.56 -0.93 -8.86
C ALA A 20 4.50 -2.00 -9.94
N ASP A 21 3.41 -2.77 -10.01
CA ASP A 21 3.34 -3.92 -10.92
C ASP A 21 3.15 -3.47 -12.37
N THR A 22 2.31 -2.47 -12.65
CA THR A 22 2.17 -1.90 -14.01
C THR A 22 3.48 -1.25 -14.47
N ASN A 23 4.16 -0.49 -13.61
CA ASN A 23 5.42 0.15 -13.96
C ASN A 23 6.54 -0.89 -14.16
N GLN A 24 6.60 -1.92 -13.30
CA GLN A 24 7.50 -3.05 -13.49
C GLN A 24 7.22 -3.75 -14.82
N MET A 25 5.96 -4.03 -15.15
CA MET A 25 5.61 -4.62 -16.44
C MET A 25 6.08 -3.72 -17.58
N ALA A 26 5.79 -2.42 -17.55
CA ALA A 26 6.19 -1.47 -18.59
C ALA A 26 7.73 -1.40 -18.79
N MET A 27 8.50 -1.36 -17.70
CA MET A 27 9.97 -1.31 -17.76
C MET A 27 10.60 -2.65 -18.15
N MET A 28 10.02 -3.76 -17.73
CA MET A 28 10.57 -5.10 -17.96
C MET A 28 10.19 -5.67 -19.33
N PHE A 29 9.09 -5.20 -19.93
CA PHE A 29 8.57 -5.71 -21.20
C PHE A 29 9.55 -5.59 -22.38
N PRO A 30 10.26 -4.46 -22.61
CA PRO A 30 11.30 -4.39 -23.63
C PRO A 30 12.46 -5.36 -23.37
N MET A 31 12.86 -5.52 -22.09
CA MET A 31 13.92 -6.46 -21.71
C MET A 31 13.50 -7.92 -21.89
N PHE A 32 12.21 -8.24 -21.79
CA PHE A 32 11.70 -9.59 -22.06
C PHE A 32 11.84 -9.97 -23.53
N PHE A 33 11.57 -9.05 -24.46
CA PHE A 33 11.81 -9.31 -25.88
C PHE A 33 13.29 -9.54 -26.20
N GLN A 34 14.19 -8.94 -25.40
CA GLN A 34 15.62 -9.21 -25.52
C GLN A 34 15.93 -10.71 -25.33
N THR A 35 15.18 -11.44 -24.50
CA THR A 35 15.37 -12.89 -24.30
C THR A 35 15.25 -13.68 -25.60
N PHE A 36 14.35 -13.27 -26.51
CA PHE A 36 14.22 -13.88 -27.84
C PHE A 36 15.31 -13.44 -28.82
N ALA A 37 15.86 -12.23 -28.63
CA ALA A 37 16.98 -11.72 -29.42
C ALA A 37 18.34 -12.29 -28.98
N LEU A 38 18.49 -12.74 -27.72
CA LEU A 38 19.74 -13.26 -27.16
C LEU A 38 20.37 -14.41 -27.98
N PRO A 39 19.63 -15.47 -28.40
CA PRO A 39 20.21 -16.53 -29.21
C PRO A 39 20.77 -16.02 -30.53
N VAL A 40 20.05 -15.09 -31.18
CA VAL A 40 20.48 -14.49 -32.44
C VAL A 40 21.75 -13.65 -32.25
N GLN A 41 21.83 -12.86 -31.17
CA GLN A 41 22.99 -12.03 -30.84
C GLN A 41 24.24 -12.83 -30.50
N ILE A 42 24.11 -14.05 -29.98
CA ILE A 42 25.24 -14.91 -29.64
C ILE A 42 25.67 -15.77 -30.83
N ILE A 43 24.70 -16.38 -31.53
CA ILE A 43 24.97 -17.36 -32.60
C ILE A 43 25.57 -16.68 -33.84
N ILE A 44 25.05 -15.53 -34.27
CA ILE A 44 25.50 -14.89 -35.51
C ILE A 44 26.98 -14.47 -35.42
N PRO A 45 27.43 -13.70 -34.40
CA PRO A 45 28.85 -13.35 -34.29
C PRO A 45 29.74 -14.57 -34.04
N MET A 46 29.24 -15.61 -33.35
CA MET A 46 29.96 -16.87 -33.17
C MET A 46 30.28 -17.54 -34.50
N VAL A 47 29.32 -17.59 -35.43
CA VAL A 47 29.52 -18.16 -36.77
C VAL A 47 30.58 -17.37 -37.54
N PHE A 48 30.54 -16.04 -37.52
CA PHE A 48 31.55 -15.20 -38.17
C PHE A 48 32.96 -15.39 -37.58
N VAL A 49 33.09 -15.44 -36.24
CA VAL A 49 34.38 -15.70 -35.59
C VAL A 49 34.92 -17.10 -35.91
N ILE A 50 34.05 -18.11 -36.03
CA ILE A 50 34.47 -19.46 -36.44
C ILE A 50 34.98 -19.48 -37.89
N ILE A 51 34.32 -18.76 -38.80
CA ILE A 51 34.75 -18.65 -40.19
C ILE A 51 36.12 -17.95 -40.29
N ASP A 52 36.31 -16.85 -39.55
CA ASP A 52 37.52 -16.04 -39.65
C ASP A 52 38.72 -16.62 -38.88
N TRP A 53 38.51 -17.18 -37.68
CA TRP A 53 39.59 -17.63 -36.78
C TRP A 53 39.81 -19.15 -36.76
N GLY A 54 38.90 -19.92 -37.36
CA GLY A 54 38.97 -21.39 -37.41
C GLY A 54 38.99 -22.02 -36.01
N ALA A 55 39.85 -23.01 -35.78
CA ALA A 55 39.94 -23.73 -34.50
C ALA A 55 40.27 -22.83 -33.28
N SER A 56 40.89 -21.67 -33.51
CA SER A 56 41.20 -20.70 -32.43
C SER A 56 39.95 -20.04 -31.85
N ALA A 57 38.83 -20.00 -32.59
CA ALA A 57 37.54 -19.50 -32.09
C ALA A 57 36.97 -20.35 -30.94
N LEU A 58 37.18 -21.67 -30.99
CA LEU A 58 36.72 -22.59 -29.95
C LEU A 58 37.44 -22.36 -28.61
N ILE A 59 38.70 -21.94 -28.65
CA ILE A 59 39.49 -21.58 -27.46
C ILE A 59 38.93 -20.29 -26.84
N SER A 60 38.64 -19.28 -27.66
CA SER A 60 38.00 -18.04 -27.18
C SER A 60 36.63 -18.30 -26.56
N PHE A 61 35.82 -19.18 -27.15
CA PHE A 61 34.53 -19.59 -26.59
C PHE A 61 34.67 -20.35 -25.25
N ALA A 62 35.63 -21.27 -25.15
CA ALA A 62 35.92 -21.97 -23.91
C ALA A 62 36.36 -21.01 -22.78
N VAL A 63 37.16 -19.99 -23.10
CA VAL A 63 37.56 -18.94 -22.14
C VAL A 63 36.36 -18.10 -21.70
N VAL A 64 35.46 -17.73 -22.60
CA VAL A 64 34.22 -17.00 -22.25
C VAL A 64 33.31 -17.85 -21.34
N LEU A 65 33.14 -19.14 -21.63
CA LEU A 65 32.38 -20.06 -20.78
C LEU A 65 32.99 -20.22 -19.38
N PHE A 66 34.32 -20.22 -19.26
CA PHE A 66 35.00 -20.29 -17.97
C PHE A 66 34.90 -18.99 -17.16
N ILE A 67 34.86 -17.83 -17.82
CA ILE A 67 34.71 -16.51 -17.17
C ILE A 67 33.25 -16.25 -16.75
N PHE A 68 32.28 -16.85 -17.43
CA PHE A 68 30.84 -16.71 -17.12
C PHE A 68 30.47 -16.96 -15.64
N PRO A 69 30.86 -18.07 -14.98
CA PRO A 69 30.55 -18.28 -13.56
C PRO A 69 31.18 -17.23 -12.65
N ILE A 70 32.40 -16.76 -12.96
CA ILE A 70 33.09 -15.71 -12.21
C ILE A 70 32.33 -14.38 -12.33
N GLN A 71 31.86 -14.04 -13.53
CA GLN A 71 31.00 -12.87 -13.75
C GLN A 71 29.68 -12.98 -12.97
N GLY A 72 29.04 -14.15 -12.96
CA GLY A 72 27.80 -14.39 -12.20
C GLY A 72 27.99 -14.19 -10.68
N MET A 73 29.06 -14.74 -10.10
CA MET A 73 29.39 -14.54 -8.68
C MET A 73 29.63 -13.06 -8.35
N LEU A 74 30.35 -12.34 -9.21
CA LEU A 74 30.63 -10.91 -9.03
C LEU A 74 29.37 -10.06 -9.13
N GLN A 75 28.49 -10.38 -10.09
CA GLN A 75 27.20 -9.70 -10.29
C GLN A 75 26.26 -9.92 -9.09
N THR A 76 26.18 -11.15 -8.56
CA THR A 76 25.33 -11.42 -7.38
C THR A 76 25.84 -10.69 -6.13
N ASN A 77 27.16 -10.56 -5.96
CA ASN A 77 27.73 -9.76 -4.88
C ASN A 77 27.44 -8.26 -5.07
N MET A 78 27.54 -7.74 -6.29
CA MET A 78 27.16 -6.36 -6.62
C MET A 78 25.67 -6.10 -6.34
N GLN A 79 24.79 -7.05 -6.69
CA GLN A 79 23.36 -6.96 -6.39
C GLN A 79 23.07 -6.96 -4.88
N LYS A 80 23.80 -7.76 -4.08
CA LYS A 80 23.68 -7.74 -2.61
C LYS A 80 24.14 -6.39 -2.04
N ALA A 81 25.26 -5.85 -2.53
CA ALA A 81 25.77 -4.55 -2.12
C ALA A 81 24.79 -3.40 -2.48
N MET A 82 24.23 -3.43 -3.70
CA MET A 82 23.24 -2.45 -4.15
C MET A 82 21.94 -2.49 -3.31
N ARG A 83 21.46 -3.70 -2.94
CA ARG A 83 20.29 -3.83 -2.05
C ARG A 83 20.55 -3.26 -0.66
N ALA A 84 21.72 -3.53 -0.09
CA ALA A 84 22.10 -2.95 1.20
C ALA A 84 22.20 -1.41 1.11
N TYR A 85 22.79 -0.88 0.03
CA TYR A 85 22.83 0.56 -0.22
C TYR A 85 21.43 1.20 -0.27
N LEU A 86 20.48 0.58 -0.99
CA LEU A 86 19.11 1.08 -1.09
C LEU A 86 18.40 1.12 0.28
N GLN A 87 18.63 0.13 1.14
CA GLN A 87 18.08 0.13 2.51
C GLN A 87 18.61 1.30 3.33
N PHE A 88 19.93 1.52 3.33
CA PHE A 88 20.52 2.68 4.02
C PHE A 88 20.08 4.02 3.43
N ASN A 89 19.77 4.08 2.13
CA ASN A 89 19.23 5.27 1.49
C ASN A 89 17.78 5.57 1.94
N ASP A 90 16.94 4.54 2.04
CA ASP A 90 15.56 4.68 2.53
C ASP A 90 15.51 5.13 3.99
N ASP A 91 16.35 4.54 4.86
CA ASP A 91 16.46 4.93 6.27
C ASP A 91 16.92 6.38 6.42
N ARG A 92 17.92 6.81 5.63
CA ARG A 92 18.37 8.21 5.61
C ARG A 92 17.25 9.13 5.13
N ASN A 93 16.54 8.78 4.05
CA ASN A 93 15.46 9.62 3.52
C ASN A 93 14.30 9.73 4.51
N LYS A 94 13.99 8.65 5.24
CA LYS A 94 13.02 8.66 6.32
C LYS A 94 13.40 9.62 7.44
N ILE A 95 14.60 9.48 8.01
CA ILE A 95 15.09 10.35 9.08
C ILE A 95 15.13 11.82 8.61
N THR A 96 15.61 12.06 7.39
CA THR A 96 15.64 13.40 6.79
C THR A 96 14.23 14.00 6.68
N ASN A 97 13.25 13.21 6.25
CA ASN A 97 11.86 13.66 6.12
C ASN A 97 11.20 13.92 7.49
N GLU A 98 11.48 13.08 8.49
CA GLU A 98 11.03 13.28 9.88
C GLU A 98 11.61 14.60 10.46
N VAL A 99 12.90 14.87 10.23
CA VAL A 99 13.55 16.13 10.66
C VAL A 99 12.96 17.34 9.94
N LEU A 100 12.71 17.26 8.62
CA LEU A 100 12.12 18.36 7.86
C LEU A 100 10.66 18.65 8.26
N GLN A 101 9.87 17.61 8.53
CA GLN A 101 8.51 17.79 9.04
C GLN A 101 8.51 18.39 10.45
N GLY A 102 9.49 18.03 11.27
CA GLY A 102 9.71 18.56 12.61
C GLY A 102 10.60 19.81 12.69
N ILE A 103 10.88 20.49 11.56
CA ILE A 103 11.96 21.50 11.51
C ILE A 103 11.82 22.62 12.53
N ARG A 104 10.58 23.05 12.82
CA ARG A 104 10.33 24.08 13.85
C ARG A 104 10.74 23.61 15.23
N VAL A 105 10.40 22.37 15.59
CA VAL A 105 10.78 21.77 16.87
C VAL A 105 12.29 21.62 16.95
N ALA A 106 12.93 21.11 15.90
CA ALA A 106 14.39 20.98 15.85
C ALA A 106 15.11 22.33 16.06
N LYS A 107 14.59 23.41 15.45
CA LYS A 107 15.08 24.79 15.62
C LYS A 107 14.85 25.33 17.04
N TYR A 108 13.63 25.21 17.55
CA TYR A 108 13.27 25.73 18.88
C TYR A 108 13.97 24.97 20.02
N SER A 109 14.32 23.70 19.81
CA SER A 109 15.04 22.87 20.78
C SER A 109 16.58 22.98 20.67
N GLY A 110 17.11 23.64 19.63
CA GLY A 110 18.56 23.75 19.41
C GLY A 110 19.26 22.42 19.08
N LEU A 111 18.52 21.40 18.65
CA LEU A 111 19.03 20.03 18.40
C LEU A 111 19.52 19.83 16.96
N GLU A 112 19.73 20.90 16.19
CA GLU A 112 20.11 20.83 14.78
C GLU A 112 21.39 20.01 14.55
N ALA A 113 22.39 20.16 15.43
CA ALA A 113 23.64 19.39 15.38
C ALA A 113 23.39 17.89 15.61
N VAL A 114 22.57 17.52 16.60
CA VAL A 114 22.25 16.11 16.92
C VAL A 114 21.55 15.41 15.76
N PHE A 115 20.65 16.11 15.06
CA PHE A 115 20.01 15.57 13.86
C PHE A 115 20.96 15.50 12.67
N THR A 116 21.90 16.44 12.55
CA THR A 116 22.91 16.46 11.47
C THR A 116 23.89 15.29 11.62
N ASP A 117 24.42 15.08 12.83
CA ASP A 117 25.33 13.96 13.14
C ASP A 117 24.65 12.61 12.86
N ARG A 118 23.36 12.48 13.19
CA ARG A 118 22.60 11.26 12.92
C ARG A 118 22.37 10.98 11.43
N VAL A 119 22.29 12.03 10.60
CA VAL A 119 22.23 11.90 9.14
C VAL A 119 23.62 11.54 8.58
N GLU A 120 24.69 12.05 9.20
CA GLU A 120 26.08 11.77 8.82
C GLU A 120 26.50 10.33 9.14
N GLU A 121 26.13 9.80 10.30
CA GLU A 121 26.36 8.39 10.68
C GLU A 121 25.75 7.42 9.64
N MET A 122 24.54 7.72 9.16
CA MET A 122 23.88 6.93 8.10
C MET A 122 24.59 7.08 6.74
N ARG A 123 25.25 8.21 6.48
CA ARG A 123 26.00 8.47 5.24
C ARG A 123 27.31 7.68 5.18
N GLU A 124 28.00 7.50 6.30
CA GLU A 124 29.24 6.70 6.34
C GLU A 124 28.98 5.22 5.99
N LEU A 125 27.87 4.68 6.48
CA LEU A 125 27.40 3.33 6.12
C LEU A 125 27.08 3.20 4.63
N GLN A 126 26.56 4.26 3.99
CA GLN A 126 26.31 4.31 2.55
C GLN A 126 27.62 4.27 1.75
N LEU A 127 28.63 5.05 2.15
CA LEU A 127 29.94 5.11 1.48
C LEU A 127 30.66 3.75 1.52
N GLY A 128 30.58 3.02 2.64
CA GLY A 128 31.15 1.68 2.76
C GLY A 128 30.51 0.63 1.84
N ALA A 129 29.24 0.81 1.47
CA ALA A 129 28.53 -0.07 0.52
C ALA A 129 28.90 0.22 -0.94
N VAL A 130 29.25 1.47 -1.28
CA VAL A 130 29.62 1.90 -2.64
C VAL A 130 30.98 1.34 -3.07
N PHE A 131 31.95 1.25 -2.16
CA PHE A 131 33.31 0.75 -2.47
C PHE A 131 33.37 -0.75 -2.87
N LYS A 132 32.29 -1.51 -2.66
CA LYS A 132 32.19 -2.91 -3.10
C LYS A 132 31.68 -3.06 -4.53
N CYS A 133 31.38 -1.95 -5.22
CA CYS A 133 30.86 -1.92 -6.58
C CYS A 133 31.95 -1.50 -7.58
N ALA A 134 32.80 -2.44 -8.01
CA ALA A 134 33.54 -2.27 -9.25
C ALA A 134 33.84 -3.62 -9.89
N PRO A 135 33.29 -3.88 -11.09
CA PRO A 135 34.02 -4.76 -11.98
C PRO A 135 33.97 -4.37 -13.46
N ILE A 136 35.15 -4.14 -14.04
CA ILE A 136 35.40 -4.27 -15.49
C ILE A 136 36.77 -4.95 -15.62
N PHE A 137 36.82 -6.28 -15.62
CA PHE A 137 38.07 -7.04 -15.79
C PHE A 137 38.04 -8.03 -16.97
N VAL A 138 36.86 -8.30 -17.54
CA VAL A 138 36.69 -9.42 -18.48
C VAL A 138 37.13 -9.09 -19.91
N ASN A 139 37.02 -7.84 -20.35
CA ASN A 139 37.46 -7.47 -21.70
C ASN A 139 38.99 -7.49 -21.86
N ALA A 140 39.74 -7.35 -20.76
CA ALA A 140 41.21 -7.34 -20.79
C ALA A 140 41.82 -8.75 -20.94
N SER A 141 41.16 -9.79 -20.41
CA SER A 141 41.71 -11.15 -20.41
C SER A 141 41.59 -11.86 -21.76
N SER A 142 40.47 -11.68 -22.48
CA SER A 142 40.27 -12.26 -23.82
C SER A 142 41.28 -11.72 -24.85
N MET A 143 41.63 -10.43 -24.72
CA MET A 143 42.58 -9.75 -25.62
C MET A 143 44.02 -10.25 -25.43
N SER A 144 44.42 -10.57 -24.20
CA SER A 144 45.76 -11.07 -23.88
C SER A 144 46.02 -12.47 -24.47
N VAL A 145 45.02 -13.36 -24.45
CA VAL A 145 45.16 -14.74 -24.92
C VAL A 145 45.28 -14.81 -26.45
N PHE A 146 44.55 -13.97 -27.20
CA PHE A 146 44.59 -13.99 -28.67
C PHE A 146 45.93 -13.46 -29.21
N ILE A 147 46.42 -12.34 -28.68
CA ILE A 147 47.70 -11.72 -29.06
C ILE A 147 48.86 -12.69 -28.80
N SER A 148 48.80 -13.42 -27.69
CA SER A 148 49.84 -14.39 -27.31
C SER A 148 49.84 -15.66 -28.19
N SER A 149 48.70 -16.06 -28.75
CA SER A 149 48.57 -17.36 -29.45
C SER A 149 49.07 -17.42 -30.90
N ARG A 150 49.22 -16.28 -31.60
CA ARG A 150 49.41 -16.27 -33.08
C ARG A 150 50.58 -15.45 -33.61
N HIS A 151 51.41 -14.82 -32.77
CA HIS A 151 52.57 -14.01 -33.20
C HIS A 151 52.29 -13.13 -34.44
N ILE A 152 51.20 -12.36 -34.40
CA ILE A 152 50.71 -11.59 -35.55
C ILE A 152 51.63 -10.38 -35.77
N THR A 153 52.20 -10.25 -36.97
CA THR A 153 52.96 -9.05 -37.39
C THR A 153 52.05 -7.83 -37.46
N GLN A 154 52.54 -6.67 -37.00
CA GLN A 154 51.79 -5.42 -36.82
C GLN A 154 51.00 -4.95 -38.07
N VAL A 155 51.42 -5.36 -39.27
CA VAL A 155 50.82 -4.98 -40.56
C VAL A 155 49.48 -5.68 -40.84
N GLU A 156 49.27 -6.90 -40.32
CA GLU A 156 48.01 -7.65 -40.55
C GLU A 156 46.93 -7.40 -39.48
N PHE A 157 47.30 -6.71 -38.40
CA PHE A 157 46.43 -6.45 -37.25
C PHE A 157 45.12 -5.71 -37.59
N PRO A 158 45.11 -4.64 -38.42
CA PRO A 158 43.88 -3.87 -38.68
C PRO A 158 42.84 -4.64 -39.51
N VAL A 159 43.29 -5.55 -40.38
CA VAL A 159 42.41 -6.25 -41.34
C VAL A 159 41.82 -7.52 -40.75
N LYS A 160 42.63 -8.32 -40.02
CA LYS A 160 42.19 -9.64 -39.51
C LYS A 160 41.70 -9.60 -38.06
N VAL A 161 42.21 -8.67 -37.24
CA VAL A 161 41.96 -8.66 -35.79
C VAL A 161 40.88 -7.63 -35.42
N HIS A 162 40.91 -6.44 -36.00
CA HIS A 162 40.00 -5.35 -35.60
C HIS A 162 38.50 -5.63 -35.84
N PRO A 163 38.05 -6.17 -36.99
CA PRO A 163 36.64 -6.53 -37.19
C PRO A 163 36.18 -7.64 -36.23
N ASN A 164 37.06 -8.60 -35.96
CA ASN A 164 36.79 -9.74 -35.08
C ASN A 164 36.76 -9.38 -33.59
N ILE A 165 37.50 -8.34 -33.17
CA ILE A 165 37.35 -7.73 -31.85
C ILE A 165 35.91 -7.19 -31.68
N GLY A 166 35.35 -6.58 -32.72
CA GLY A 166 33.96 -6.11 -32.72
C GLY A 166 32.95 -7.25 -32.50
N PHE A 167 33.13 -8.38 -33.19
CA PHE A 167 32.28 -9.57 -33.01
C PHE A 167 32.43 -10.21 -31.63
N LEU A 168 33.64 -10.29 -31.07
CA LEU A 168 33.88 -10.78 -29.70
C LEU A 168 33.24 -9.87 -28.64
N LEU A 169 33.31 -8.55 -28.83
CA LEU A 169 32.62 -7.60 -27.95
C LEU A 169 31.10 -7.74 -28.07
N MET A 170 30.56 -7.92 -29.28
CA MET A 170 29.13 -8.21 -29.50
C MET A 170 28.68 -9.51 -28.83
N MET A 171 29.50 -10.56 -28.79
CA MET A 171 29.19 -11.78 -28.04
C MET A 171 29.25 -11.59 -26.53
N THR A 172 30.19 -10.79 -26.02
CA THR A 172 30.46 -10.70 -24.57
C THR A 172 29.44 -9.81 -23.83
N GLN A 173 28.88 -8.80 -24.50
CA GLN A 173 27.84 -7.93 -23.93
C GLN A 173 26.59 -8.69 -23.44
N PRO A 174 25.92 -9.55 -24.24
CA PRO A 174 24.73 -10.27 -23.80
C PRO A 174 25.00 -11.23 -22.64
N PHE A 175 26.18 -11.88 -22.57
CA PHE A 175 26.55 -12.72 -21.43
C PHE A 175 26.67 -11.92 -20.13
N SER A 176 27.19 -10.70 -20.19
CA SER A 176 27.34 -9.82 -19.02
C SER A 176 25.98 -9.38 -18.44
N PHE A 177 24.94 -9.35 -19.27
CA PHE A 177 23.59 -8.91 -18.87
C PHE A 177 22.54 -10.03 -18.89
N LEU A 178 22.92 -11.30 -19.11
CA LEU A 178 21.97 -12.42 -19.31
C LEU A 178 21.00 -12.62 -18.13
N ALA A 179 21.43 -12.27 -16.91
CA ALA A 179 20.58 -12.32 -15.72
C ALA A 179 19.40 -11.34 -15.77
N MET A 180 19.52 -10.20 -16.47
CA MET A 180 18.47 -9.18 -16.53
C MET A 180 17.24 -9.65 -17.34
N PRO A 181 17.37 -10.12 -18.60
CA PRO A 181 16.24 -10.63 -19.39
C PRO A 181 15.55 -11.86 -18.78
N ILE A 182 16.31 -12.73 -18.11
CA ILE A 182 15.73 -13.88 -17.41
C ILE A 182 14.91 -13.42 -16.20
N MET A 183 15.46 -12.50 -15.41
CA MET A 183 14.76 -11.95 -14.25
C MET A 183 13.53 -11.14 -14.67
N SER A 184 13.61 -10.38 -15.77
CA SER A 184 12.47 -9.62 -16.31
C SER A 184 11.33 -10.55 -16.75
N ALA A 185 11.65 -11.70 -17.38
CA ALA A 185 10.65 -12.71 -17.74
C ALA A 185 9.89 -13.25 -16.53
N VAL A 186 10.60 -13.62 -15.47
CA VAL A 186 9.98 -14.12 -14.22
C VAL A 186 9.11 -13.04 -13.58
N MET A 187 9.60 -11.80 -13.50
CA MET A 187 8.86 -10.69 -12.89
C MET A 187 7.59 -10.34 -13.66
N ILE A 188 7.62 -10.36 -15.00
CA ILE A 188 6.42 -10.15 -15.82
C ILE A 188 5.40 -11.25 -15.58
N MET A 189 5.82 -12.52 -15.52
CA MET A 189 4.89 -13.62 -15.24
C MET A 189 4.19 -13.45 -13.88
N VAL A 190 4.94 -13.05 -12.84
CA VAL A 190 4.38 -12.82 -11.50
C VAL A 190 3.45 -11.60 -11.47
N SER A 191 3.84 -10.48 -12.08
CA SER A 191 3.02 -9.27 -12.12
C SER A 191 1.75 -9.47 -12.97
N GLN A 192 1.87 -10.17 -14.11
CA GLN A 192 0.72 -10.54 -14.93
C GLN A 192 -0.26 -11.42 -14.15
N ALA A 193 0.23 -12.46 -13.45
CA ALA A 193 -0.62 -13.33 -12.64
C ALA A 193 -1.41 -12.52 -11.59
N ARG A 194 -0.74 -11.61 -10.89
CA ARG A 194 -1.37 -10.74 -9.88
C ARG A 194 -2.45 -9.81 -10.48
N VAL A 195 -2.16 -9.18 -11.61
CA VAL A 195 -3.13 -8.31 -12.30
C VAL A 195 -4.30 -9.12 -12.83
N ARG A 196 -4.05 -10.29 -13.43
CA ARG A 196 -5.10 -11.20 -13.90
C ARG A 196 -6.01 -11.63 -12.76
N ASP A 197 -5.43 -12.07 -11.65
CA ASP A 197 -6.19 -12.56 -10.50
C ASP A 197 -7.03 -11.43 -9.88
N PHE A 198 -6.53 -10.18 -9.90
CA PHE A 198 -7.31 -9.00 -9.53
C PHE A 198 -8.49 -8.73 -10.49
N LEU A 199 -8.28 -8.87 -11.80
CA LEU A 199 -9.33 -8.65 -12.81
C LEU A 199 -10.42 -9.73 -12.82
N ILE A 200 -10.15 -10.91 -12.25
CA ILE A 200 -11.10 -12.03 -12.14
C ILE A 200 -11.94 -11.96 -10.86
N LEU A 201 -11.67 -10.99 -9.96
CA LEU A 201 -12.44 -10.83 -8.74
C LEU A 201 -13.94 -10.62 -9.04
N PRO A 202 -14.83 -11.14 -8.18
CA PRO A 202 -16.27 -11.02 -8.38
C PRO A 202 -16.70 -9.55 -8.44
N GLU A 203 -17.40 -9.19 -9.51
CA GLU A 203 -17.95 -7.85 -9.68
C GLU A 203 -19.22 -7.65 -8.84
N LEU A 204 -19.50 -6.40 -8.47
CA LEU A 204 -20.75 -6.04 -7.83
C LEU A 204 -21.90 -6.29 -8.82
N LYS A 205 -22.81 -7.19 -8.47
CA LYS A 205 -24.04 -7.38 -9.24
C LYS A 205 -24.91 -6.14 -9.03
N ILE A 206 -25.06 -5.34 -10.09
CA ILE A 206 -26.04 -4.26 -10.10
C ILE A 206 -27.42 -4.93 -10.00
N VAL A 207 -28.09 -4.77 -8.87
CA VAL A 207 -29.44 -5.29 -8.69
C VAL A 207 -30.35 -4.47 -9.61
N GLU A 208 -30.94 -5.12 -10.62
CA GLU A 208 -31.95 -4.48 -11.47
C GLU A 208 -33.11 -4.03 -10.59
N GLN A 209 -33.26 -2.71 -10.48
CA GLN A 209 -34.32 -2.08 -9.71
C GLN A 209 -35.59 -2.12 -10.56
N ARG A 210 -36.62 -2.81 -10.08
CA ARG A 210 -37.94 -2.76 -10.70
C ARG A 210 -38.73 -1.59 -10.10
N PRO A 211 -39.44 -0.79 -10.91
CA PRO A 211 -40.37 0.18 -10.36
C PRO A 211 -41.48 -0.53 -9.60
N SER A 212 -42.02 0.10 -8.55
CA SER A 212 -43.19 -0.43 -7.84
C SER A 212 -44.40 -0.38 -8.77
N GLU A 213 -45.33 -1.32 -8.59
CA GLU A 213 -46.61 -1.34 -9.31
C GLU A 213 -47.47 -0.10 -8.98
N ASP A 214 -47.28 0.46 -7.78
CA ASP A 214 -47.95 1.68 -7.32
C ASP A 214 -47.11 2.93 -7.63
N GLU A 215 -47.58 3.78 -8.54
CA GLU A 215 -46.87 5.03 -8.91
C GLU A 215 -46.70 6.02 -7.75
N THR A 216 -47.46 5.87 -6.66
CA THR A 216 -47.38 6.73 -5.46
C THR A 216 -46.22 6.37 -4.52
N ILE A 217 -45.64 5.17 -4.69
CA ILE A 217 -44.55 4.67 -3.86
C ILE A 217 -43.22 4.95 -4.57
N ALA A 218 -42.28 5.53 -3.85
CA ALA A 218 -40.92 5.76 -4.33
C ALA A 218 -40.12 4.45 -4.24
N ASP A 219 -40.03 3.93 -3.01
CA ASP A 219 -39.25 2.73 -2.69
C ASP A 219 -40.08 1.76 -1.85
N GLU A 220 -39.95 0.47 -2.14
CA GLU A 220 -40.60 -0.60 -1.41
C GLU A 220 -39.65 -1.79 -1.26
N VAL A 221 -39.58 -2.34 -0.06
CA VAL A 221 -38.85 -3.58 0.23
C VAL A 221 -39.84 -4.60 0.78
N ARG A 222 -39.89 -5.78 0.14
CA ARG A 222 -40.73 -6.92 0.54
C ARG A 222 -39.85 -8.09 0.96
N ASP A 223 -40.03 -8.53 2.20
CA ASP A 223 -39.36 -9.68 2.84
C ASP A 223 -37.84 -9.70 2.60
N GLY A 224 -37.21 -8.53 2.72
CA GLY A 224 -35.80 -8.35 2.39
C GLY A 224 -34.87 -8.95 3.44
N GLN A 225 -33.97 -9.84 3.02
CA GLN A 225 -32.86 -10.33 3.84
C GLN A 225 -31.51 -9.96 3.22
N PHE A 226 -30.66 -9.28 3.99
CA PHE A 226 -29.41 -8.70 3.50
C PHE A 226 -28.21 -9.07 4.35
N ILE A 227 -27.07 -9.22 3.69
CA ILE A 227 -25.82 -9.60 4.30
C ILE A 227 -24.64 -8.77 3.78
N TRP A 228 -23.64 -8.56 4.64
CA TRP A 228 -22.33 -8.08 4.18
C TRP A 228 -21.60 -9.25 3.53
N SER A 229 -21.38 -9.14 2.22
CA SER A 229 -20.47 -10.01 1.48
C SER A 229 -19.08 -9.96 2.12
N ASP A 230 -18.33 -11.06 2.07
CA ASP A 230 -16.91 -10.96 2.38
C ASP A 230 -16.24 -10.05 1.35
N PRO A 231 -15.35 -9.14 1.77
CA PRO A 231 -14.54 -8.42 0.81
C PRO A 231 -13.77 -9.44 -0.04
N PRO A 232 -13.74 -9.31 -1.37
CA PRO A 232 -12.89 -10.16 -2.19
C PRO A 232 -11.43 -9.99 -1.74
N GLU A 233 -10.84 -11.08 -1.25
CA GLU A 233 -9.42 -11.11 -0.92
C GLU A 233 -8.62 -11.16 -2.21
N ILE A 234 -7.82 -10.13 -2.48
CA ILE A 234 -6.90 -10.12 -3.62
C ILE A 234 -5.90 -11.26 -3.40
N PRO A 235 -5.81 -12.27 -4.29
CA PRO A 235 -4.94 -13.41 -4.08
C PRO A 235 -3.49 -12.96 -3.87
N MET A 236 -2.92 -13.31 -2.73
CA MET A 236 -1.52 -13.05 -2.44
C MET A 236 -0.67 -14.21 -2.95
N SER A 237 0.49 -13.91 -3.54
CA SER A 237 1.49 -14.94 -3.82
C SER A 237 1.88 -15.62 -2.51
N LYS A 238 2.10 -16.94 -2.53
CA LYS A 238 2.56 -17.71 -1.34
C LYS A 238 3.79 -17.08 -0.67
N GLN A 239 4.65 -16.43 -1.45
CA GLN A 239 5.82 -15.70 -0.96
C GLN A 239 5.46 -14.42 -0.22
N ASP A 240 4.45 -13.67 -0.68
CA ASP A 240 3.98 -12.45 -0.03
C ASP A 240 3.27 -12.79 1.27
N MET A 241 2.49 -13.86 1.30
CA MET A 241 1.84 -14.38 2.51
C MET A 241 2.86 -14.82 3.56
N MET A 242 3.90 -15.58 3.16
CA MET A 242 5.00 -15.95 4.06
C MET A 242 5.77 -14.75 4.59
N LYS A 243 6.00 -13.72 3.76
CA LYS A 243 6.64 -12.46 4.21
C LYS A 243 5.76 -11.70 5.20
N LEU A 244 4.47 -11.60 4.93
CA LEU A 244 3.52 -10.95 5.84
C LEU A 244 3.38 -11.70 7.17
N GLU A 245 3.36 -13.02 7.14
CA GLU A 245 3.40 -13.85 8.36
C GLU A 245 4.73 -13.68 9.11
N ALA A 246 5.86 -13.64 8.40
CA ALA A 246 7.17 -13.44 9.01
C ALA A 246 7.28 -12.04 9.63
N GLU A 247 6.79 -10.99 8.95
CA GLU A 247 6.72 -9.64 9.49
C GLU A 247 5.74 -9.52 10.65
N ALA A 248 4.57 -10.17 10.59
CA ALA A 248 3.61 -10.18 11.69
C ALA A 248 4.17 -10.90 12.92
N LYS A 249 4.88 -12.02 12.71
CA LYS A 249 5.63 -12.72 13.78
C LYS A 249 6.75 -11.85 14.34
N LYS A 250 7.48 -11.12 13.48
CA LYS A 250 8.51 -10.18 13.91
C LYS A 250 7.92 -9.03 14.73
N ARG A 251 6.84 -8.38 14.27
CA ARG A 251 6.15 -7.32 15.03
C ARG A 251 5.58 -7.82 16.36
N LYS A 252 5.04 -9.06 16.40
CA LYS A 252 4.61 -9.67 17.67
C LYS A 252 5.77 -9.88 18.63
N LYS A 253 6.92 -10.34 18.12
CA LYS A 253 8.14 -10.51 18.93
C LYS A 253 8.68 -9.17 19.41
N ASP A 254 8.78 -8.17 18.54
CA ASP A 254 9.27 -6.83 18.88
C ASP A 254 8.36 -6.16 19.92
N ASN A 255 7.03 -6.30 19.81
CA ASN A 255 6.08 -5.83 20.83
C ASN A 255 6.22 -6.59 22.17
N LEU A 256 6.49 -7.89 22.13
CA LEU A 256 6.71 -8.68 23.35
C LEU A 256 8.00 -8.25 24.05
N ASP A 257 9.10 -8.12 23.29
CA ASP A 257 10.40 -7.65 23.78
C ASP A 257 10.32 -6.21 24.31
N GLN A 258 9.49 -5.36 23.70
CA GLN A 258 9.28 -3.98 24.15
C GLN A 258 8.41 -3.92 25.42
N ASN A 259 7.37 -4.74 25.51
CA ASN A 259 6.56 -4.87 26.72
C ASN A 259 7.39 -5.42 27.90
N ASP A 260 8.25 -6.41 27.68
CA ASP A 260 9.17 -6.94 28.69
C ASP A 260 10.16 -5.88 29.18
N LYS A 261 10.70 -5.05 28.27
CA LYS A 261 11.56 -3.90 28.64
C LYS A 261 10.81 -2.86 29.45
N THR A 262 9.56 -2.55 29.11
CA THR A 262 8.71 -1.62 29.86
C THR A 262 8.42 -2.15 31.26
N ILE A 263 8.10 -3.44 31.40
CA ILE A 263 7.89 -4.10 32.70
C ILE A 263 9.16 -4.06 33.55
N ILE A 264 10.33 -4.38 32.98
CA ILE A 264 11.61 -4.32 33.70
C ILE A 264 11.91 -2.88 34.17
N GLN A 265 11.56 -1.88 33.37
CA GLN A 265 11.76 -0.48 33.74
C GLN A 265 10.78 -0.01 34.83
N GLU A 266 9.51 -0.44 34.78
CA GLU A 266 8.53 -0.20 35.85
C GLU A 266 8.91 -0.91 37.15
N MET A 267 9.46 -2.13 37.08
CA MET A 267 9.98 -2.84 38.24
C MET A 267 11.18 -2.12 38.87
N LYS A 268 12.13 -1.62 38.06
CA LYS A 268 13.26 -0.83 38.57
C LYS A 268 12.83 0.47 39.24
N VAL A 269 11.87 1.19 38.65
CA VAL A 269 11.31 2.42 39.24
C VAL A 269 10.56 2.12 40.54
N SER A 270 9.85 0.98 40.60
CA SER A 270 9.15 0.53 41.81
C SER A 270 10.12 0.11 42.92
N ASP A 271 11.24 -0.55 42.57
CA ASP A 271 12.31 -0.91 43.51
C ASP A 271 13.03 0.33 44.05
N GLU A 272 13.31 1.33 43.20
CA GLU A 272 13.89 2.62 43.62
C GLU A 272 12.94 3.39 44.56
N TYR A 273 11.64 3.41 44.27
CA TYR A 273 10.63 4.04 45.13
C TYR A 273 10.45 3.28 46.46
N GLY A 274 10.54 1.96 46.43
CA GLY A 274 10.51 1.10 47.63
C GLY A 274 11.73 1.31 48.55
N GLN A 275 12.92 1.51 47.97
CA GLN A 275 14.13 1.83 48.73
C GLN A 275 14.06 3.23 49.36
N GLN A 276 13.49 4.22 48.65
CA GLN A 276 13.24 5.55 49.21
C GLN A 276 12.22 5.53 50.36
N GLN A 277 11.16 4.72 50.25
CA GLN A 277 10.21 4.54 51.35
C GLN A 277 10.82 3.82 52.54
N GLN A 278 11.68 2.82 52.35
CA GLN A 278 12.38 2.15 53.46
C GLN A 278 13.35 3.08 54.19
N GLN A 279 14.04 3.98 53.47
CA GLN A 279 14.89 5.01 54.09
C GLN A 279 14.06 6.03 54.88
N GLN A 280 12.89 6.45 54.38
CA GLN A 280 11.98 7.32 55.14
C GLN A 280 11.36 6.60 56.35
N LYS A 281 11.03 5.31 56.22
CA LYS A 281 10.42 4.52 57.30
C LYS A 281 11.43 4.20 58.41
N GLN A 282 12.71 4.01 58.09
CA GLN A 282 13.78 3.85 59.10
C GLN A 282 14.01 5.11 59.94
N GLN A 283 13.73 6.31 59.42
CA GLN A 283 13.78 7.56 60.19
C GLN A 283 12.57 7.78 61.10
N LEU A 284 11.47 7.04 60.90
CA LEU A 284 10.21 7.21 61.62
C LEU A 284 9.93 6.11 62.68
N ILE A 285 10.81 5.12 62.84
CA ILE A 285 10.66 3.98 63.79
C ILE A 285 11.54 4.14 65.04
N GLU A 286 11.62 5.35 65.62
CA GLU A 286 12.25 5.59 66.93
C GLU A 286 11.29 6.14 68.00
N SER A 287 9.99 5.87 67.88
CA SER A 287 9.04 6.00 69.00
C SER A 287 7.87 5.03 68.90
N SER A 288 7.80 4.10 69.86
CA SER A 288 6.81 3.01 70.03
C SER A 288 5.44 3.53 70.55
N PRO A 289 4.39 2.69 70.83
CA PRO A 289 4.05 1.31 70.44
C PRO A 289 2.58 1.09 69.92
N SER A 290 2.30 -0.17 69.57
CA SER A 290 1.15 -0.94 68.98
C SER A 290 -0.17 -1.09 69.81
N PRO A 291 -1.18 -1.97 69.46
CA PRO A 291 -1.99 -2.21 68.24
C PRO A 291 -3.52 -2.45 68.52
N SER A 292 -4.40 -2.62 67.50
CA SER A 292 -5.63 -3.47 67.59
C SER A 292 -6.35 -3.78 66.25
N SER A 293 -6.71 -5.07 66.11
CA SER A 293 -7.86 -5.76 65.46
C SER A 293 -8.27 -5.55 63.97
N SER A 294 -8.10 -6.64 63.20
CA SER A 294 -9.00 -7.38 62.24
C SER A 294 -10.41 -6.86 61.87
N PRO A 295 -11.16 -7.42 60.86
CA PRO A 295 -10.87 -8.51 59.89
C PRO A 295 -11.24 -8.20 58.40
N SER A 296 -10.90 -9.13 57.52
CA SER A 296 -11.29 -9.25 56.10
C SER A 296 -12.78 -9.58 55.88
N PRO A 297 -13.33 -9.28 54.68
CA PRO A 297 -14.19 -10.30 54.06
C PRO A 297 -14.11 -10.43 52.52
N SER A 298 -14.29 -11.69 52.13
CA SER A 298 -15.10 -12.22 51.02
C SER A 298 -14.76 -11.91 49.55
N SER A 299 -14.31 -12.98 48.89
CA SER A 299 -14.45 -13.31 47.47
C SER A 299 -15.91 -13.32 47.01
N SER A 300 -16.18 -12.69 45.85
CA SER A 300 -17.38 -12.92 45.04
C SER A 300 -16.96 -13.43 43.64
N PRO A 301 -17.68 -14.41 43.06
CA PRO A 301 -17.38 -14.93 41.73
C PRO A 301 -18.16 -14.15 40.66
N TYR A 302 -17.46 -13.38 39.83
CA TYR A 302 -18.01 -12.92 38.54
C TYR A 302 -17.57 -13.88 37.44
N PRO A 303 -18.48 -14.37 36.58
CA PRO A 303 -18.13 -15.17 35.43
C PRO A 303 -17.44 -14.28 34.38
N THR A 304 -16.22 -14.67 34.03
CA THR A 304 -15.45 -14.13 32.91
C THR A 304 -16.13 -14.55 31.60
N PRO A 305 -16.39 -13.65 30.64
CA PRO A 305 -16.79 -14.05 29.30
C PRO A 305 -15.59 -14.76 28.66
N THR A 306 -15.76 -16.06 28.42
CA THR A 306 -14.87 -16.88 27.62
C THR A 306 -14.87 -16.36 26.18
N PRO A 307 -13.70 -16.20 25.53
CA PRO A 307 -13.66 -15.86 24.10
C PRO A 307 -14.17 -17.07 23.32
N SER A 308 -15.34 -16.94 22.70
CA SER A 308 -15.92 -17.97 21.86
C SER A 308 -15.03 -18.20 20.65
N SER A 309 -14.38 -19.36 20.68
CA SER A 309 -14.10 -20.29 19.59
C SER A 309 -13.96 -19.72 18.18
N SER A 310 -12.74 -19.87 17.66
CA SER A 310 -12.39 -20.10 16.26
C SER A 310 -13.54 -20.68 15.41
N ALA A 311 -14.10 -19.85 14.53
CA ALA A 311 -15.01 -20.29 13.49
C ALA A 311 -14.26 -21.08 12.40
N LYS A 312 -14.81 -22.24 12.02
CA LYS A 312 -14.34 -23.07 10.90
C LYS A 312 -14.90 -22.49 9.57
N PRO A 313 -14.23 -22.72 8.43
CA PRO A 313 -14.75 -22.27 7.14
C PRO A 313 -15.93 -23.17 6.73
N GLY A 314 -17.14 -22.61 6.73
CA GLY A 314 -18.36 -23.32 6.32
C GLY A 314 -19.66 -22.88 7.01
N ASP A 315 -19.61 -21.99 8.02
CA ASP A 315 -20.84 -21.46 8.61
C ASP A 315 -21.55 -20.53 7.62
N LEU A 316 -22.79 -20.90 7.24
CA LEU A 316 -23.74 -20.02 6.56
C LEU A 316 -23.84 -18.72 7.38
N LYS A 317 -23.25 -17.65 6.84
CA LYS A 317 -23.24 -16.35 7.50
C LYS A 317 -24.68 -15.91 7.74
N ARG A 318 -24.98 -15.53 8.98
CA ARG A 318 -26.33 -15.06 9.34
C ARG A 318 -26.58 -13.70 8.68
N PRO A 319 -27.77 -13.50 8.06
CA PRO A 319 -28.16 -12.20 7.53
C PRO A 319 -28.21 -11.18 8.66
N ILE A 320 -27.75 -9.95 8.39
CA ILE A 320 -27.69 -8.87 9.36
C ILE A 320 -29.02 -8.13 9.42
N LEU A 321 -29.68 -8.02 8.26
CA LEU A 321 -31.03 -7.51 8.14
C LEU A 321 -31.94 -8.68 7.76
N VAL A 322 -33.00 -8.87 8.53
CA VAL A 322 -33.93 -9.99 8.39
C VAL A 322 -35.36 -9.44 8.41
N ASP A 323 -36.21 -9.95 7.52
CA ASP A 323 -37.63 -9.65 7.40
C ASP A 323 -37.93 -8.15 7.32
N ILE A 324 -37.13 -7.44 6.51
CA ILE A 324 -37.31 -6.00 6.29
C ILE A 324 -38.45 -5.77 5.32
N ASN A 325 -39.48 -5.08 5.81
CA ASN A 325 -40.68 -4.72 5.06
C ASN A 325 -41.02 -3.25 5.28
N PHE A 326 -40.96 -2.42 4.23
CA PHE A 326 -41.40 -1.02 4.30
C PHE A 326 -41.76 -0.44 2.93
N LYS A 327 -42.57 0.63 2.95
CA LYS A 327 -42.98 1.41 1.79
C LYS A 327 -42.72 2.90 2.06
N LEU A 328 -42.02 3.56 1.15
CA LEU A 328 -41.72 4.99 1.21
C LEU A 328 -42.55 5.73 0.15
N PRO A 329 -43.53 6.58 0.53
CA PRO A 329 -44.32 7.33 -0.43
C PRO A 329 -43.52 8.48 -1.06
N LYS A 330 -43.78 8.78 -2.33
CA LYS A 330 -43.18 9.91 -3.05
C LYS A 330 -43.53 11.24 -2.38
N GLY A 331 -42.58 12.16 -2.32
CA GLY A 331 -42.77 13.50 -1.73
C GLY A 331 -42.89 13.51 -0.20
N SER A 332 -42.52 12.42 0.48
CA SER A 332 -42.54 12.34 1.94
C SER A 332 -41.13 12.34 2.54
N LEU A 333 -41.00 12.88 3.75
CA LEU A 333 -39.79 12.76 4.56
C LEU A 333 -39.97 11.62 5.57
N THR A 334 -39.22 10.55 5.39
CA THR A 334 -39.24 9.40 6.32
C THR A 334 -38.01 9.41 7.22
N MET A 335 -38.22 9.32 8.54
CA MET A 335 -37.14 9.31 9.53
C MET A 335 -36.99 7.91 10.15
N VAL A 336 -35.77 7.35 10.11
CA VAL A 336 -35.46 6.03 10.68
C VAL A 336 -34.83 6.19 12.07
N ILE A 337 -35.49 5.66 13.11
CA ILE A 337 -35.05 5.81 14.50
C ILE A 337 -34.81 4.42 15.12
N ARG A 338 -33.58 4.15 15.56
CA ARG A 338 -33.19 2.94 16.32
C ARG A 338 -31.87 3.15 17.08
N THR A 339 -31.58 2.29 18.05
CA THR A 339 -30.32 2.24 18.83
C THR A 339 -29.07 2.05 17.95
N VAL A 340 -27.88 2.41 18.43
CA VAL A 340 -26.61 2.19 17.71
C VAL A 340 -26.39 0.69 17.47
N GLY A 341 -25.87 0.31 16.30
CA GLY A 341 -25.63 -1.10 15.94
C GLY A 341 -26.85 -1.87 15.39
N SER A 342 -28.03 -1.28 15.36
CA SER A 342 -29.27 -1.90 14.85
C SER A 342 -29.38 -2.05 13.33
N GLY A 343 -28.33 -1.72 12.56
CA GLY A 343 -28.35 -1.84 11.10
C GLY A 343 -28.99 -0.66 10.34
N LYS A 344 -29.19 0.51 10.96
CA LYS A 344 -29.73 1.71 10.27
C LYS A 344 -28.96 2.08 9.00
N SER A 345 -27.63 2.18 9.10
CA SER A 345 -26.77 2.49 7.95
C SER A 345 -26.80 1.34 6.93
N SER A 346 -26.90 0.08 7.41
CA SER A 346 -27.03 -1.10 6.56
C SER A 346 -28.28 -1.06 5.69
N ILE A 347 -29.42 -0.55 6.19
CA ILE A 347 -30.64 -0.38 5.37
C ILE A 347 -30.35 0.56 4.18
N GLY A 348 -29.59 1.64 4.41
CA GLY A 348 -29.17 2.54 3.33
C GLY A 348 -28.29 1.84 2.28
N PHE A 349 -27.32 1.03 2.71
CA PHE A 349 -26.50 0.25 1.79
C PHE A 349 -27.28 -0.86 1.06
N ALA A 350 -28.30 -1.43 1.69
CA ALA A 350 -29.20 -2.39 1.05
C ALA A 350 -30.03 -1.74 -0.06
N LEU A 351 -30.55 -0.53 0.17
CA LEU A 351 -31.25 0.25 -0.86
C LEU A 351 -30.33 0.64 -2.02
N ILE A 352 -29.11 1.10 -1.74
CA ILE A 352 -28.14 1.46 -2.79
C ILE A 352 -27.72 0.23 -3.64
N GLY A 353 -27.87 -0.98 -3.09
CA GLY A 353 -27.41 -2.22 -3.71
C GLY A 353 -25.96 -2.58 -3.38
N ASP A 354 -25.37 -1.95 -2.35
CA ASP A 354 -24.02 -2.25 -1.86
C ASP A 354 -24.00 -3.46 -0.92
N MET A 355 -25.15 -3.88 -0.37
CA MET A 355 -25.28 -5.13 0.39
C MET A 355 -25.83 -6.25 -0.48
N GLU A 356 -25.36 -7.47 -0.23
CA GLU A 356 -25.84 -8.65 -0.95
C GLU A 356 -27.24 -9.03 -0.46
N LYS A 357 -28.19 -9.09 -1.39
CA LYS A 357 -29.57 -9.54 -1.15
C LYS A 357 -29.62 -11.06 -1.22
N GLN A 358 -29.96 -11.72 -0.12
CA GLN A 358 -30.15 -13.17 -0.05
C GLN A 358 -31.56 -13.57 -0.49
N SER A 359 -32.58 -12.83 -0.06
CA SER A 359 -33.98 -13.05 -0.41
C SER A 359 -34.78 -11.74 -0.37
N GLY A 360 -35.99 -11.78 -0.91
CA GLY A 360 -36.90 -10.63 -1.00
C GLY A 360 -36.79 -9.83 -2.28
N GLU A 361 -37.62 -8.80 -2.38
CA GLU A 361 -37.72 -7.90 -3.53
C GLU A 361 -37.51 -6.46 -3.09
N ILE A 362 -36.75 -5.71 -3.90
CA ILE A 362 -36.58 -4.26 -3.74
C ILE A 362 -37.16 -3.62 -5.00
N PHE A 363 -38.08 -2.69 -4.80
CA PHE A 363 -38.66 -1.86 -5.82
C PHE A 363 -38.23 -0.42 -5.58
N MET A 364 -37.66 0.24 -6.59
CA MET A 364 -37.25 1.64 -6.49
C MET A 364 -37.52 2.34 -7.81
N SER A 365 -37.92 3.60 -7.73
CA SER A 365 -38.25 4.42 -8.89
C SER A 365 -37.34 5.65 -8.94
N GLY A 366 -36.53 5.78 -9.99
CA GLY A 366 -35.70 6.96 -10.24
C GLY A 366 -34.25 6.80 -9.78
N THR A 367 -33.57 7.93 -9.51
CA THR A 367 -32.17 7.97 -9.09
C THR A 367 -32.04 8.24 -7.59
N ILE A 368 -31.01 7.66 -6.95
CA ILE A 368 -30.76 7.78 -5.52
C ILE A 368 -29.58 8.72 -5.28
N ALA A 369 -29.77 9.73 -4.42
CA ALA A 369 -28.68 10.51 -3.86
C ALA A 369 -28.34 10.00 -2.46
N TYR A 370 -27.05 9.76 -2.18
CA TYR A 370 -26.62 9.14 -0.92
C TYR A 370 -25.59 9.97 -0.13
N CYS A 371 -25.86 10.09 1.17
CA CYS A 371 -24.99 10.76 2.15
C CYS A 371 -24.36 9.71 3.08
N PRO A 372 -23.11 9.23 2.83
CA PRO A 372 -22.48 8.26 3.71
C PRO A 372 -22.23 8.84 5.11
N GLN A 373 -22.24 8.01 6.15
CA GLN A 373 -21.95 8.47 7.52
C GLN A 373 -20.55 9.09 7.64
N THR A 374 -19.54 8.42 7.08
CA THR A 374 -18.17 8.92 6.98
C THR A 374 -18.03 9.83 5.78
N THR A 375 -17.59 11.06 5.99
CA THR A 375 -17.41 12.01 4.89
C THR A 375 -16.24 11.65 4.00
N TRP A 376 -16.47 11.69 2.69
CA TRP A 376 -15.42 11.67 1.68
C TRP A 376 -15.38 13.00 0.92
N ILE A 377 -14.21 13.64 0.91
CA ILE A 377 -13.93 14.87 0.16
C ILE A 377 -12.87 14.54 -0.88
N ASN A 378 -13.12 14.95 -2.13
CA ASN A 378 -12.17 14.83 -3.21
C ASN A 378 -11.10 15.93 -3.10
N ASN A 379 -9.89 15.65 -3.57
CA ASN A 379 -8.80 16.63 -3.67
C ASN A 379 -9.15 17.69 -4.72
N ASN A 380 -9.96 18.66 -4.33
CA ASN A 380 -10.47 19.72 -5.17
C ASN A 380 -10.85 20.92 -4.29
N THR A 381 -11.28 22.03 -4.88
CA THR A 381 -11.80 23.19 -4.15
C THR A 381 -13.08 22.84 -3.38
N ALA A 382 -13.44 23.64 -2.38
CA ALA A 382 -14.71 23.50 -1.67
C ALA A 382 -15.91 23.53 -2.64
N ARG A 383 -15.91 24.50 -3.56
CA ARG A 383 -16.88 24.59 -4.66
C ARG A 383 -16.88 23.33 -5.54
N GLY A 384 -15.69 22.83 -5.88
CA GLY A 384 -15.51 21.62 -6.69
C GLY A 384 -16.06 20.36 -6.01
N ASN A 385 -16.05 20.30 -4.68
CA ASN A 385 -16.64 19.19 -3.93
C ASN A 385 -18.17 19.25 -3.87
N ILE A 386 -18.76 20.45 -3.81
CA ILE A 386 -20.23 20.64 -3.83
C ILE A 386 -20.79 20.41 -5.24
N THR A 387 -20.14 21.00 -6.26
CA THR A 387 -20.56 20.82 -7.66
C THR A 387 -20.23 19.42 -8.19
N PHE A 388 -19.17 18.80 -7.66
CA PHE A 388 -18.68 17.49 -8.05
C PHE A 388 -18.52 17.37 -9.59
N ALA A 389 -19.29 16.50 -10.24
CA ALA A 389 -19.27 16.30 -11.69
C ALA A 389 -20.29 17.16 -12.46
N CYS A 390 -21.09 17.98 -11.77
CA CYS A 390 -22.11 18.83 -12.38
C CYS A 390 -21.53 20.17 -12.87
N LYS A 391 -22.15 20.74 -13.92
CA LYS A 391 -21.80 22.09 -14.41
C LYS A 391 -22.13 23.14 -13.36
N TYR A 392 -21.18 24.03 -13.07
CA TYR A 392 -21.39 25.14 -12.13
C TYR A 392 -22.45 26.12 -12.64
N LYS A 393 -23.57 26.17 -11.92
CA LYS A 393 -24.63 27.18 -12.03
C LYS A 393 -24.61 28.09 -10.80
N LYS A 394 -24.25 29.37 -10.98
CA LYS A 394 -24.08 30.35 -9.88
C LYS A 394 -25.32 30.52 -8.99
N LYS A 395 -26.51 30.68 -9.58
CA LYS A 395 -27.77 30.87 -8.82
C LYS A 395 -28.05 29.69 -7.89
N LYS A 396 -28.04 28.47 -8.45
CA LYS A 396 -28.25 27.22 -7.74
C LYS A 396 -27.18 26.98 -6.66
N TYR A 397 -25.92 27.27 -6.97
CA TYR A 397 -24.84 27.10 -6.00
C TYR A 397 -25.02 28.03 -4.79
N ASN A 398 -25.32 29.30 -5.03
CA ASN A 398 -25.57 30.26 -3.95
C ASN A 398 -26.77 29.86 -3.09
N GLU A 399 -27.83 29.31 -3.72
CA GLU A 399 -28.99 28.80 -2.99
C GLU A 399 -28.63 27.61 -2.10
N VAL A 400 -27.86 26.63 -2.61
CA VAL A 400 -27.37 25.49 -1.82
C VAL A 400 -26.47 25.95 -0.67
N VAL A 401 -25.54 26.87 -0.93
CA VAL A 401 -24.66 27.43 0.11
C VAL A 401 -25.46 28.11 1.22
N ARG A 402 -26.53 28.82 0.86
CA ARG A 402 -27.44 29.45 1.82
C ARG A 402 -28.25 28.43 2.62
N ILE A 403 -28.84 27.43 1.96
CA ILE A 403 -29.67 26.39 2.60
C ILE A 403 -28.83 25.53 3.57
N CYS A 404 -27.61 25.19 3.18
CA CYS A 404 -26.68 24.44 4.02
C CYS A 404 -25.93 25.30 5.04
N ALA A 405 -26.21 26.62 5.11
CA ALA A 405 -25.54 27.56 6.00
C ALA A 405 -23.99 27.53 5.91
N LEU A 406 -23.44 27.32 4.71
CA LEU A 406 -21.99 27.21 4.46
C LEU A 406 -21.27 28.56 4.37
N GLU A 407 -22.01 29.68 4.38
CA GLU A 407 -21.44 31.03 4.27
C GLU A 407 -20.45 31.40 5.39
N PRO A 408 -20.72 31.09 6.69
CA PRO A 408 -19.78 31.34 7.77
C PRO A 408 -18.53 30.47 7.63
N ASP A 409 -18.68 29.19 7.24
CA ASP A 409 -17.57 28.28 7.06
C ASP A 409 -16.61 28.80 5.99
N PHE A 410 -17.13 29.27 4.85
CA PHE A 410 -16.28 29.86 3.82
C PHE A 410 -15.61 31.16 4.27
N LYS A 411 -16.18 31.94 5.19
CA LYS A 411 -15.50 33.13 5.73
C LYS A 411 -14.29 32.78 6.61
N THR A 412 -14.28 31.59 7.23
CA THR A 412 -13.12 31.13 8.03
C THR A 412 -11.94 30.67 7.17
N LEU A 413 -12.18 30.31 5.91
CA LEU A 413 -11.16 29.81 5.01
C LEU A 413 -10.42 30.97 4.32
N ALA A 414 -9.09 30.88 4.25
CA ALA A 414 -8.23 31.93 3.68
C ALA A 414 -8.55 32.28 2.22
N ALA A 415 -9.02 31.33 1.42
CA ALA A 415 -9.45 31.53 0.04
C ALA A 415 -10.96 31.27 -0.16
N GLY A 416 -11.74 31.25 0.92
CA GLY A 416 -13.16 30.96 0.91
C GLY A 416 -13.52 29.67 0.18
N GLU A 417 -14.52 29.75 -0.69
CA GLU A 417 -15.03 28.66 -1.54
C GLU A 417 -14.00 28.09 -2.54
N MET A 418 -12.92 28.83 -2.82
CA MET A 418 -11.83 28.38 -3.71
C MET A 418 -10.70 27.66 -2.97
N THR A 419 -10.81 27.54 -1.64
CA THR A 419 -9.83 26.81 -0.84
C THR A 419 -9.75 25.35 -1.30
N ALA A 420 -8.54 24.91 -1.63
CA ALA A 420 -8.27 23.55 -2.06
C ALA A 420 -8.18 22.62 -0.84
N PHE A 421 -8.98 21.55 -0.86
CA PHE A 421 -8.86 20.46 0.10
C PHE A 421 -7.90 19.39 -0.46
N GLY A 422 -7.05 18.82 0.41
CA GLY A 422 -6.09 17.78 0.06
C GLY A 422 -6.23 16.52 0.93
N VAL A 423 -5.41 15.49 0.66
CA VAL A 423 -5.46 14.15 1.30
C VAL A 423 -5.27 14.18 2.82
N LYS A 424 -4.71 15.26 3.37
CA LYS A 424 -4.55 15.50 4.81
C LYS A 424 -5.44 16.63 5.34
N GLY A 425 -6.49 17.01 4.61
CA GLY A 425 -7.35 18.15 4.90
C GLY A 425 -8.23 17.95 6.14
N ILE A 426 -7.64 18.10 7.32
CA ILE A 426 -8.38 18.48 8.53
C ILE A 426 -8.70 19.96 8.36
N ASN A 427 -9.99 20.31 8.17
CA ASN A 427 -10.56 21.60 8.55
C ASN A 427 -12.10 21.54 8.45
N LEU A 428 -12.70 21.17 9.58
CA LEU A 428 -13.99 21.55 10.18
C LEU A 428 -15.33 21.58 9.40
N SER A 429 -15.43 21.64 8.07
CA SER A 429 -16.74 21.76 7.36
C SER A 429 -17.09 20.57 6.45
N ALA A 430 -16.47 19.41 6.70
CA ALA A 430 -16.59 18.27 5.82
C ALA A 430 -18.03 17.73 5.69
N VAL A 431 -18.78 17.74 6.79
CA VAL A 431 -20.17 17.25 6.83
C VAL A 431 -21.09 18.14 6.00
N ASP A 432 -20.99 19.46 6.15
CA ASP A 432 -21.89 20.41 5.48
C ASP A 432 -21.64 20.47 3.97
N ILE A 433 -20.37 20.34 3.55
CA ILE A 433 -20.01 20.22 2.12
C ILE A 433 -20.64 18.97 1.50
N ARG A 434 -20.69 17.84 2.24
CA ARG A 434 -21.29 16.59 1.77
C ARG A 434 -22.80 16.70 1.60
N VAL A 435 -23.49 17.35 2.53
CA VAL A 435 -24.93 17.62 2.42
C VAL A 435 -25.21 18.57 1.25
N GLY A 436 -24.41 19.64 1.13
CA GLY A 436 -24.50 20.56 0.00
C GLY A 436 -24.33 19.89 -1.35
N ARG A 437 -23.45 18.89 -1.46
CA ARG A 437 -23.29 18.11 -2.70
C ARG A 437 -24.57 17.41 -3.13
N ILE A 438 -25.29 16.78 -2.20
CA ILE A 438 -26.53 16.02 -2.50
C ILE A 438 -27.64 16.96 -2.95
N ILE A 439 -27.84 18.06 -2.21
CA ILE A 439 -28.86 19.07 -2.54
C ILE A 439 -28.54 19.72 -3.90
N TYR A 440 -27.26 19.91 -4.21
CA TYR A 440 -26.84 20.41 -5.51
C TYR A 440 -27.12 19.41 -6.64
N GLU A 441 -27.11 18.11 -6.40
CA GLU A 441 -27.43 17.12 -7.43
C GLU A 441 -28.95 17.10 -7.71
N GLU A 442 -29.79 17.00 -6.68
CA GLU A 442 -31.25 16.94 -6.79
C GLU A 442 -31.88 18.17 -7.47
N CYS A 443 -31.37 19.37 -7.22
CA CYS A 443 -31.87 20.60 -7.87
C CYS A 443 -31.63 20.62 -9.40
N PHE A 444 -31.10 19.56 -10.05
CA PHE A 444 -30.96 19.47 -11.51
C PHE A 444 -32.13 18.70 -12.16
N GLU A 445 -32.78 17.80 -11.42
CA GLU A 445 -33.86 16.98 -11.98
C GLU A 445 -35.27 17.60 -11.84
N GLY A 446 -35.45 18.60 -10.96
CA GLY A 446 -36.71 19.34 -10.82
C GLY A 446 -37.10 20.26 -11.99
N GLN A 447 -36.57 20.05 -13.19
CA GLN A 447 -36.86 20.85 -14.39
C GLN A 447 -37.12 20.04 -15.67
N LEU A 448 -37.34 18.73 -15.57
CA LEU A 448 -38.00 17.97 -16.64
C LEU A 448 -39.45 17.70 -16.19
N VAL A 449 -40.34 18.52 -16.77
CA VAL A 449 -41.81 18.39 -16.74
C VAL A 449 -42.23 17.08 -17.41
#